data_AF-A0A7R8ZQT2-F1
#
_entry.id   AF-A0A7R8ZQT2-F1
#
_cell.length_a   1.000
_cell.length_b   1.000
_cell.length_c   1.000
_cell.angle_alpha   90.00
_cell.angle_beta   90.00
_cell.angle_gamma   90.00
#
_symmetry.space_group_name_H-M   'P 1'
#
loop_
_entity.id
_entity.type
_entity.pdbx_description
1 polymer ?
#
loop_
_entity_poly.entity_id
_entity_poly.type
_entity_poly.pdbx_seq_one_letter_code
_entity_poly.pdbx_strand_id
1 'polypeptide(L)' 'MSNMGYNLSEQFLDFIMHRYDPHKGKRLSVADFILVCVTVQMLTAQFRPLDTRQNGTAAIPYEKFMEIAIQTLM' A
#
# COMPACT_ATOMS: atom_id res chain seq x y z
N MET A 1 5.89 -0.64 -9.92
CA MET A 1 4.47 -0.52 -9.55
C MET A 1 3.59 -0.09 -10.72
N SER A 2 4.02 0.89 -11.55
CA SER A 2 3.28 1.31 -12.75
C SER A 2 2.93 0.16 -13.71
N ASN A 3 3.89 -0.73 -14.01
CA ASN A 3 3.65 -1.93 -14.85
C ASN A 3 2.68 -2.95 -14.23
N MET A 4 2.39 -2.84 -12.93
CA MET A 4 1.40 -3.67 -12.21
C MET A 4 0.02 -2.98 -12.13
N GLY A 5 -0.15 -1.82 -12.77
CA GLY A 5 -1.40 -1.06 -12.79
C GLY A 5 -1.61 -0.13 -11.58
N TYR A 6 -0.61 0.05 -10.72
CA TYR A 6 -0.70 0.96 -9.57
C TYR A 6 -0.10 2.33 -9.90
N ASN A 7 -0.92 3.38 -9.76
CA ASN A 7 -0.48 4.77 -9.90
C ASN A 7 -0.02 5.33 -8.55
N LEU A 8 1.20 4.94 -8.14
CA LEU A 8 1.83 5.43 -6.90
C LEU A 8 2.89 6.47 -7.22
N SER A 9 2.94 7.55 -6.45
CA SER A 9 3.98 8.58 -6.61
C SER A 9 5.36 8.04 -6.24
N GLU A 10 6.42 8.57 -6.86
CA GLU A 10 7.81 8.21 -6.54
C GLU A 10 8.12 8.44 -5.06
N GLN A 11 7.63 9.53 -4.49
CA GLN A 11 7.79 9.84 -3.07
C GLN A 11 7.17 8.78 -2.16
N PHE A 12 6.02 8.22 -2.54
CA PHE A 12 5.38 7.14 -1.78
C PHE A 12 6.13 5.81 -1.93
N LEU A 13 6.67 5.52 -3.12
CA LEU A 13 7.53 4.37 -3.33
C LEU A 13 8.81 4.46 -2.49
N ASP A 14 9.44 5.63 -2.43
CA ASP A 14 10.60 5.87 -1.57
C ASP A 14 10.27 5.69 -0.09
N PHE A 15 9.09 6.14 0.36
CA PHE A 15 8.63 5.92 1.73
C PHE A 15 8.51 4.42 2.05
N ILE A 16 7.90 3.64 1.15
CA ILE A 16 7.81 2.19 1.30
C ILE A 16 9.21 1.59 1.33
N MET A 17 10.12 1.96 0.42
CA MET A 17 11.48 1.42 0.41
C MET A 17 12.21 1.66 1.73
N HIS A 18 12.11 2.85 2.31
CA HIS A 18 12.72 3.16 3.62
C HIS A 18 12.12 2.35 4.78
N ARG A 19 10.84 1.98 4.69
CA ARG A 19 10.16 1.18 5.71
C ARG A 19 10.61 -0.28 5.74
N TYR A 20 11.05 -0.80 4.59
CA TYR A 20 11.48 -2.20 4.40
C TYR A 20 13.01 -2.36 4.26
N ASP A 21 13.77 -1.29 4.04
CA ASP A 21 15.24 -1.26 4.07
C ASP A 21 15.75 -0.28 5.16
N PRO A 22 15.83 -0.71 6.43
CA PRO A 22 16.27 0.14 7.54
C PRO A 22 17.75 0.56 7.45
N HIS A 23 18.56 -0.13 6.63
CA HIS A 23 19.98 0.14 6.49
C HIS A 23 20.31 1.13 5.35
N LYS A 24 19.29 1.71 4.70
CA LYS A 24 19.43 2.76 3.66
C LYS A 24 20.30 2.35 2.46
N GLY A 25 20.43 1.04 2.20
CA GLY A 25 21.25 0.52 1.10
C GLY A 25 20.56 0.59 -0.27
N LYS A 26 19.27 0.95 -0.31
CA LYS A 26 18.39 0.87 -1.49
C LYS A 26 18.39 -0.53 -2.11
N ARG A 27 18.52 -1.56 -1.29
CA ARG A 27 18.57 -2.96 -1.73
C ARG A 27 17.49 -3.74 -1.02
N LEU A 28 16.25 -3.66 -1.53
CA LEU A 28 15.23 -4.62 -1.15
C LEU A 28 15.65 -6.01 -1.63
N SER A 29 15.50 -7.01 -0.77
CA SER A 29 15.53 -8.38 -1.24
C SER A 29 14.32 -8.64 -2.15
N VAL A 30 14.40 -9.67 -2.98
CA VAL A 30 13.25 -10.10 -3.80
C VAL A 30 12.06 -10.45 -2.90
N ALA A 31 12.30 -11.04 -1.73
CA ALA A 31 11.26 -11.37 -0.76
C ALA A 31 10.56 -10.11 -0.22
N ASP A 32 11.34 -9.09 0.16
CA ASP A 32 10.78 -7.82 0.65
C ASP A 32 9.98 -7.10 -0.45
N PHE A 33 10.47 -7.15 -1.70
CA PHE A 33 9.77 -6.55 -2.83
C PHE A 33 8.43 -7.25 -3.10
N ILE A 34 8.40 -8.59 -3.04
CA ILE A 34 7.17 -9.37 -3.16
C ILE A 34 6.22 -9.01 -2.02
N LEU A 35 6.71 -8.95 -0.78
CA LEU A 35 5.90 -8.57 0.38
C LEU A 35 5.25 -7.20 0.18
N VAL A 36 6.03 -6.19 -0.24
CA VAL A 36 5.52 -4.86 -0.58
C VAL A 36 4.42 -4.92 -1.65
N CYS A 37 4.63 -5.68 -2.73
CA CYS A 37 3.64 -5.81 -3.80
C CYS A 37 2.34 -6.43 -3.29
N VAL A 38 2.43 -7.51 -2.51
CA VAL A 38 1.27 -8.19 -1.92
C VAL A 38 0.53 -7.26 -0.96
N THR A 39 1.24 -6.52 -0.11
CA THR A 39 0.64 -5.55 0.80
C THR A 39 -0.09 -4.44 0.04
N VAL A 40 0.53 -3.85 -1.00
CA VAL A 40 -0.11 -2.82 -1.86
C VAL A 40 -1.34 -3.38 -2.55
N GLN A 41 -1.27 -4.62 -3.06
CA GLN A 41 -2.39 -5.27 -3.71
C GLN A 41 -3.58 -5.47 -2.75
N MET A 42 -3.31 -5.97 -1.55
CA MET A 42 -4.33 -6.18 -0.52
C MET A 42 -4.99 -4.87 -0.08
N LEU A 43 -4.18 -3.84 0.21
CA LEU A 43 -4.68 -2.51 0.56
C LEU A 43 -5.54 -1.91 -0.57
N THR A 44 -5.11 -2.08 -1.82
CA THR A 44 -5.88 -1.61 -2.98
C THR A 44 -7.22 -2.35 -3.10
N ALA A 45 -7.23 -3.67 -2.85
CA ALA A 45 -8.46 -4.46 -2.86
C ALA A 45 -9.46 -4.01 -1.78
N GLN A 46 -8.97 -3.62 -0.60
CA GLN A 46 -9.78 -3.06 0.48
C GLN A 46 -10.25 -1.62 0.18
N PHE A 47 -9.42 -0.81 -0.48
CA PHE A 47 -9.75 0.58 -0.83
C PHE A 47 -10.77 0.68 -1.97
N ARG A 48 -10.67 -0.19 -2.97
CA ARG A 48 -11.52 -0.16 -4.18
C ARG A 48 -13.03 -0.11 -3.92
N PRO A 49 -13.62 -0.90 -3.01
CA PRO A 49 -15.06 -0.79 -2.69
C PRO A 49 -15.41 0.50 -1.93
N LEU A 50 -14.44 1.18 -1.31
CA LEU A 50 -14.64 2.44 -0.58
C LEU A 50 -14.61 3.64 -1.53
N ASP A 51 -13.80 3.59 -2.59
CA ASP A 51 -13.74 4.59 -3.66
C ASP A 51 -14.91 4.43 -4.65
N THR A 52 -16.12 4.66 -4.15
CA THR A 52 -17.36 4.56 -4.93
C THR A 52 -17.40 5.47 -6.16
N ARG A 53 -16.62 6.55 -6.15
CA ARG A 53 -16.53 7.54 -7.24
C ARG A 53 -15.37 7.28 -8.19
N GLN A 54 -14.53 6.28 -7.91
CA GLN A 54 -13.34 5.92 -8.68
C GLN A 54 -12.42 7.12 -8.96
N ASN A 55 -12.32 8.04 -7.99
CA ASN A 55 -11.53 9.26 -8.12
C ASN A 55 -10.29 9.27 -7.23
N GLY A 56 -9.98 8.13 -6.59
CA GLY A 56 -8.84 7.97 -5.70
C GLY A 56 -9.06 8.50 -4.29
N THR A 57 -10.30 8.84 -3.91
CA THR A 57 -10.63 9.34 -2.57
C THR A 57 -11.84 8.62 -1.99
N ALA A 58 -11.77 8.27 -0.70
CA ALA A 58 -12.85 7.62 0.01
C ALA A 58 -13.09 8.30 1.36
N ALA A 59 -14.35 8.59 1.67
CA ALA A 59 -14.78 9.00 3.00
C ALA A 59 -15.15 7.75 3.80
N ILE A 60 -14.36 7.45 4.83
CA ILE A 60 -14.51 6.24 5.64
C ILE A 60 -14.84 6.61 7.10
N PRO A 61 -15.84 5.95 7.72
CA PRO A 61 -16.06 6.06 9.15
C PRO A 61 -14.84 5.59 9.94
N TYR A 62 -14.58 6.21 11.10
CA TYR A 62 -13.42 5.90 11.93
C TYR A 62 -13.31 4.41 12.30
N GLU A 63 -14.41 3.78 12.69
CA GLU A 63 -14.42 2.36 13.04
C GLU A 63 -14.07 1.47 11.83
N LYS A 64 -14.59 1.83 10.65
CA LYS A 64 -14.28 1.09 9.42
C LYS A 64 -12.80 1.20 9.03
N PHE A 65 -12.21 2.37 9.26
CA PHE A 65 -10.77 2.57 9.10
C PHE A 65 -9.97 1.65 10.05
N MET A 66 -10.36 1.57 11.33
CA MET A 66 -9.69 0.70 12.30
C MET A 66 -9.78 -0.78 11.92
N GLU A 67 -10.96 -1.26 11.46
CA GLU A 67 -11.14 -2.64 10.98
C GLU A 67 -10.15 -3.00 9.87
N ILE A 68 -10.05 -2.14 8.83
CA ILE A 68 -9.16 -2.35 7.69
C ILE A 68 -7.70 -2.33 8.13
N ALA A 69 -7.33 -1.38 8.99
CA ALA A 69 -5.96 -1.28 9.50
C ALA A 69 -5.57 -2.54 10.28
N ILE A 70 -6.44 -3.04 11.16
CA ILE A 70 -6.19 -4.25 11.96
C ILE A 70 -6.09 -5.49 11.06
N GLN A 71 -7.01 -5.67 10.11
CA GLN A 71 -6.97 -6.79 9.15
C GLN A 71 -5.72 -6.79 8.25
N THR A 72 -5.10 -5.64 8.05
CA THR A 72 -3.90 -5.50 7.21
C THR A 72 -2.62 -5.65 8.02
N LEU A 73 -2.65 -5.32 9.32
CA LEU A 73 -1.49 -5.31 10.21
C LEU A 73 -1.31 -6.60 11.03
N MET A 74 -2.36 -7.43 11.15
CA MET A 74 -2.35 -8.74 11.80
C MET A 74 -2.53 -9.86 10.77
#